data_AF-A0A151TDX3-F1
#
_entry.id   AF-A0A151TDX3-F1
#
_cell.length_a   1.000
_cell.length_b   1.000
_cell.length_c   1.000
_cell.angle_alpha   90.00
_cell.angle_beta   90.00
_cell.angle_gamma   90.00
#
_symmetry.space_group_name_H-M   'P 1'
#
loop_
_entity.id
_entity.type
_entity.pdbx_description
1 polymer ?
#
loop_
_entity_poly.entity_id
_entity_poly.type
_entity_poly.pdbx_seq_one_letter_code
_entity_poly.pdbx_strand_id
1 'polypeptide(L)'
;MVEQLNGTYQAKDTLLQRYFHIASHQISSFDEFAIQHVSREQNARADLLSKLASTKKPGQHRTIIQETLHSPSFDDTVVNVSDSGDLGWMTDI
;
A
#
# COMPACT_ATOMS: atom_id res chain seq x y z
N MET A 1 -5.20 6.21 9.70
CA MET A 1 -3.92 6.60 9.06
C MET A 1 -4.00 7.94 8.33
N VAL A 2 -5.07 8.26 7.58
CA VAL A 2 -5.26 9.59 6.95
C VAL A 2 -5.05 10.73 7.96
N GLU A 3 -5.73 10.66 9.09
CA GLU A 3 -5.60 11.64 10.17
C GLU A 3 -4.24 11.64 10.87
N GLN A 4 -3.51 10.52 10.82
CA GLN A 4 -2.16 10.46 11.38
C GLN A 4 -1.16 11.15 10.45
N LEU A 5 -1.27 10.91 9.14
CA LEU A 5 -0.47 11.57 8.10
C LEU A 5 -0.77 13.06 7.98
N ASN A 6 -2.02 13.48 8.24
CA ASN A 6 -2.39 14.89 8.34
C ASN A 6 -1.99 15.54 9.69
N GLY A 7 -1.41 14.79 10.62
CA GLY A 7 -0.97 15.28 11.93
C GLY A 7 -2.09 15.56 12.94
N THR A 8 -3.35 15.21 12.63
CA THR A 8 -4.49 15.40 13.54
C THR A 8 -4.55 14.33 14.63
N TYR A 9 -3.91 13.17 14.42
CA TYR A 9 -3.85 12.07 15.39
C TYR A 9 -2.45 11.47 15.51
N GLN A 10 -2.10 10.99 16.71
CA GLN A 10 -0.82 10.31 16.95
C GLN A 10 -0.91 8.80 16.69
N ALA A 11 0.16 8.22 16.16
CA ALA A 11 0.37 6.77 16.18
C ALA A 11 0.95 6.35 17.54
N LYS A 12 0.20 5.57 18.32
CA LYS A 12 0.61 5.10 19.65
C LYS A 12 1.28 3.74 19.64
N ASP A 13 0.90 2.90 18.69
CA ASP A 13 1.45 1.56 18.55
C ASP A 13 2.82 1.61 17.86
N THR A 14 3.79 0.86 18.37
CA THR A 14 5.18 0.88 17.89
C THR A 14 5.31 0.44 16.43
N LEU A 15 4.50 -0.52 15.98
CA LEU A 15 4.50 -0.98 14.59
C LEU A 15 3.84 0.07 13.69
N LEU A 16 2.73 0.67 14.14
CA LEU A 16 2.09 1.76 13.42
C LEU A 16 2.98 3.01 13.29
N GLN A 17 3.78 3.32 14.32
CA GLN A 17 4.78 4.40 14.27
C GLN A 17 5.86 4.15 13.21
N ARG A 18 6.33 2.90 13.06
CA ARG A 18 7.28 2.55 11.99
C ARG A 18 6.68 2.78 10.61
N TYR A 19 5.46 2.30 10.38
CA TYR A 19 4.76 2.54 9.11
C TYR A 19 4.49 4.01 8.84
N PHE A 20 4.16 4.79 9.88
CA PHE A 20 4.03 6.24 9.76
C PHE A 20 5.34 6.88 9.31
N HIS A 21 6.47 6.52 9.91
CA HIS A 21 7.78 7.07 9.52
C HIS A 21 8.15 6.74 8.07
N ILE A 22 7.94 5.50 7.64
CA ILE A 22 8.20 5.07 6.24
C ILE A 22 7.31 5.85 5.28
N ALA A 23 6.01 5.95 5.57
CA ALA A 23 5.07 6.71 4.74
C ALA A 23 5.45 8.20 4.66
N SER A 24 5.78 8.83 5.79
CA SER A 24 6.24 10.23 5.82
C SER A 24 7.53 10.44 5.03
N HIS A 25 8.49 9.52 5.12
CA HIS A 25 9.72 9.59 4.33
C HIS A 25 9.43 9.49 2.83
N GLN A 26 8.56 8.55 2.40
CA GLN A 26 8.15 8.44 1.01
C GLN A 26 7.37 9.67 0.53
N ILE A 27 6.51 10.25 1.37
CA ILE A 27 5.76 11.46 1.05
C ILE A 27 6.73 12.65 0.82
N SER A 28 7.83 12.71 1.56
CA SER A 28 8.82 13.80 1.43
C SER A 28 9.55 13.84 0.10
N SER A 29 9.49 12.77 -0.71
CA SER A 29 10.05 12.77 -2.07
C SER A 29 9.12 13.37 -3.13
N PHE A 30 7.88 13.72 -2.77
CA PHE A 30 6.93 14.38 -3.68
C PHE A 30 6.91 15.89 -3.43
N ASP A 31 6.77 16.68 -4.50
CA ASP A 31 6.67 18.14 -4.40
C ASP A 31 5.37 18.60 -3.72
N GLU A 32 4.27 17.87 -3.97
CA GLU A 32 2.96 18.08 -3.35
C GLU A 32 2.30 16.73 -3.02
N PHE A 33 1.61 16.66 -1.89
CA PHE A 33 0.91 15.45 -1.44
C PHE A 33 -0.46 15.79 -0.84
N ALA A 34 -1.46 15.00 -1.21
CA ALA A 34 -2.79 15.05 -0.62
C ALA A 34 -3.29 13.64 -0.32
N ILE A 35 -3.92 13.48 0.85
CA ILE A 35 -4.58 12.24 1.26
C ILE A 35 -6.04 12.52 1.60
N GLN A 36 -6.94 11.74 1.01
CA GLN A 36 -8.37 11.89 1.17
C GLN A 36 -9.00 10.60 1.68
N HIS A 37 -9.96 10.76 2.59
CA HIS A 37 -10.78 9.66 3.04
C HIS A 37 -11.96 9.48 2.07
N VAL A 38 -12.01 8.33 1.41
CA VAL A 38 -13.09 7.94 0.49
C VAL A 38 -13.94 6.83 1.10
N SER A 39 -15.19 6.69 0.65
CA SER A 39 -16.04 5.60 1.12
C SER A 39 -15.50 4.24 0.66
N ARG A 40 -15.90 3.17 1.34
CA ARG A 40 -15.41 1.82 1.02
C ARG A 40 -15.79 1.39 -0.40
N GLU A 41 -16.97 1.79 -0.85
CA GLU A 41 -17.51 1.50 -2.17
C GLU A 41 -16.66 2.14 -3.27
N GLN A 42 -16.12 3.35 -3.00
CA GLN A 42 -15.23 4.07 -3.92
C GLN A 42 -13.82 3.45 -3.95
N ASN A 43 -13.41 2.72 -2.92
CA ASN A 43 -12.12 2.02 -2.86
C ASN A 43 -12.21 0.52 -3.27
N ALA A 44 -13.26 0.14 -3.99
CA ALA A 44 -13.55 -1.26 -4.33
C ALA A 44 -12.39 -1.97 -5.07
N ARG A 45 -11.64 -1.27 -5.94
CA ARG A 45 -10.50 -1.84 -6.67
C ARG A 45 -9.37 -2.26 -5.73
N ALA A 46 -9.00 -1.39 -4.78
CA ALA A 46 -7.95 -1.72 -3.80
C ALA A 46 -8.42 -2.80 -2.80
N ASP A 47 -9.70 -2.77 -2.40
CA ASP A 47 -10.30 -3.81 -1.55
C ASP A 47 -10.27 -5.19 -2.25
N LEU A 48 -10.56 -5.24 -3.56
CA LEU A 48 -10.43 -6.47 -4.36
C LEU A 48 -8.99 -6.97 -4.42
N LEU A 49 -8.01 -6.09 -4.70
CA LEU A 49 -6.60 -6.46 -4.74
C LEU A 49 -6.10 -6.97 -3.38
N SER A 50 -6.50 -6.31 -2.29
CA SER A 50 -6.16 -6.73 -0.92
C SER A 50 -6.73 -8.11 -0.60
N LYS A 51 -7.96 -8.38 -1.01
CA LYS A 51 -8.58 -9.71 -0.89
C LYS A 51 -7.83 -10.75 -1.71
N LEU A 52 -7.45 -10.44 -2.96
CA LEU A 52 -6.65 -11.34 -3.78
C LEU A 52 -5.34 -11.67 -3.05
N ALA A 53 -4.55 -10.67 -2.65
CA ALA A 53 -3.29 -10.86 -1.92
C ALA A 53 -3.45 -11.68 -0.62
N SER A 54 -4.58 -11.55 0.06
CA SER A 54 -4.88 -12.29 1.30
C SER A 54 -5.40 -13.71 1.08
N THR A 55 -5.82 -14.07 -0.14
CA THR A 55 -6.35 -15.42 -0.41
C THR A 55 -5.23 -16.46 -0.41
N LYS A 56 -5.21 -17.30 0.63
CA LYS A 56 -4.43 -18.54 0.63
C LYS A 56 -5.19 -19.59 -0.18
N LYS A 57 -5.02 -19.66 -1.50
CA LYS A 57 -5.59 -20.77 -2.29
C LYS A 57 -4.80 -22.06 -2.00
N PRO A 58 -5.41 -23.11 -1.40
CA PRO A 58 -4.83 -24.44 -1.35
C PRO A 58 -5.17 -25.15 -2.66
N GLY A 59 -4.17 -25.52 -3.46
CA GLY A 59 -4.42 -26.30 -4.69
C GLY A 59 -3.39 -26.08 -5.78
N GLN A 60 -3.40 -27.03 -6.74
CA GLN A 60 -2.37 -27.23 -7.76
C GLN A 60 -2.45 -26.25 -8.96
N HIS A 61 -3.45 -25.36 -8.98
CA HIS A 61 -3.67 -24.37 -10.06
C HIS A 61 -3.80 -22.96 -9.49
N ARG A 62 -2.66 -22.27 -9.31
CA ARG A 62 -2.64 -20.83 -9.03
C ARG A 62 -2.62 -20.07 -10.36
N THR A 63 -3.69 -19.32 -10.64
CA THR A 63 -3.73 -18.37 -11.77
C THR A 63 -3.09 -17.01 -11.42
N ILE A 64 -2.68 -16.82 -10.17
CA ILE A 64 -2.14 -15.56 -9.65
C ILE A 64 -0.84 -15.90 -8.90
N ILE A 65 0.24 -15.20 -9.25
CA ILE A 65 1.52 -15.26 -8.55
C ILE A 65 1.40 -14.37 -7.30
N GLN A 66 1.73 -14.92 -6.13
CA GLN A 66 1.60 -14.23 -4.85
C GLN A 66 2.82 -14.51 -3.99
N GLU A 67 3.38 -13.45 -3.43
CA GLU A 67 4.41 -13.52 -2.41
C GLU A 67 3.76 -13.34 -1.03
N THR A 68 4.18 -14.16 -0.06
CA THR A 68 3.71 -14.03 1.33
C THR A 68 4.90 -13.68 2.20
N LEU A 69 4.86 -12.49 2.79
CA LEU A 69 5.87 -12.06 3.75
C LEU A 69 5.59 -12.71 5.11
N HIS A 70 6.63 -13.28 5.72
CA HIS A 70 6.56 -13.92 7.05
C HIS A 70 6.87 -12.96 8.20
N SER A 71 7.42 -11.79 7.88
CA SER A 71 7.72 -10.69 8.79
C SER A 71 7.14 -9.38 8.23
N PRO A 72 6.94 -8.35 9.07
CA PRO A 72 6.44 -7.07 8.58
C PRO A 72 7.45 -6.40 7.64
N SER A 73 6.96 -5.75 6.59
CA SER A 73 7.77 -5.23 5.48
C SER A 73 8.50 -3.90 5.78
N PHE A 74 8.76 -3.55 7.05
CA PHE A 74 9.32 -2.25 7.39
C PHE A 74 10.85 -2.15 7.19
N ASP A 75 11.56 -3.29 7.19
CA ASP A 75 13.02 -3.34 6.99
C ASP A 75 13.41 -3.57 5.52
N ASP A 76 12.51 -4.18 4.73
CA ASP A 76 12.79 -4.49 3.33
C ASP A 76 12.41 -3.31 2.44
N THR A 77 13.39 -2.79 1.71
CA THR A 77 13.19 -1.85 0.59
C THR A 77 12.48 -2.56 -0.56
N VAL A 78 11.22 -2.95 -0.39
CA VAL A 78 10.37 -3.43 -1.48
C VAL A 78 9.81 -2.21 -2.22
N VAL A 79 10.71 -1.39 -2.74
CA VAL A 79 10.33 -0.42 -3.77
C VAL A 79 10.41 -1.21 -5.06
N ASN A 80 9.29 -1.80 -5.47
CA ASN A 80 9.17 -2.30 -6.83
C ASN A 80 9.09 -1.06 -7.73
N VAL A 81 10.24 -0.42 -7.98
CA VAL A 81 10.40 0.63 -8.97
C VAL A 81 10.17 -0.06 -10.30
N SER A 82 8.94 -0.01 -10.79
CA SER A 82 8.70 -0.18 -12.21
C SER A 82 9.29 1.08 -12.85
N ASP A 83 10.53 0.98 -13.32
CA ASP A 83 11.07 1.95 -14.27
C ASP A 83 10.13 1.90 -15.48
N SER A 84 9.19 2.83 -15.49
CA SER A 84 8.11 2.88 -16.46
C SER A 84 8.19 4.22 -17.15
N GLY A 85 9.20 4.33 -18.02
CA GLY A 85 9.10 5.15 -19.22
C GLY A 85 7.93 4.74 -20.14
N ASP A 86 7.25 3.62 -19.85
CA ASP A 86 6.02 3.18 -20.50
C ASP A 86 4.82 3.32 -19.57
N LEU A 87 3.75 3.96 -20.08
CA LEU A 87 2.50 4.26 -19.39
C LEU A 87 2.03 3.10 -18.48
N GLY A 88 2.04 3.37 -17.16
CA GLY A 88 1.63 2.42 -16.14
C GLY A 88 0.15 2.01 -16.25
N TRP A 89 -0.19 0.96 -15.50
CA TRP A 89 -1.51 0.29 -15.39
C TRP A 89 -2.71 1.17 -14.97
N MET A 90 -2.49 2.49 -14.83
CA MET A 90 -3.39 3.48 -14.26
C MET A 90 -3.86 4.51 -15.31
N THR A 91 -3.98 4.11 -16.58
CA THR A 91 -4.75 4.89 -17.56
C THR A 91 -6.20 4.40 -17.60
N ASP A 92 -7.11 5.36 -17.71
CA ASP A 92 -8.55 5.12 -17.83
C ASP A 92 -8.88 4.32 -19.10
N ILE A 93 -9.92 3.48 -19.01
CA ILE A 93 -10.48 2.67 -20.11
C ILE A 93 -11.58 3.43 -20.83
#